data_AF-A0AAD1DQ96-F1
#
_entry.id   AF-A0AAD1DQ96-F1
#
_cell.length_a   1.000
_cell.length_b   1.000
_cell.length_c   1.000
_cell.angle_alpha   90.00
_cell.angle_beta   90.00
_cell.angle_gamma   90.00
#
_symmetry.space_group_name_H-M   'P 1'
#
loop_
_entity.id
_entity.type
_entity.pdbx_description
1 polymer ?
#
loop_
_entity_poly.entity_id
_entity_poly.type
_entity_poly.pdbx_seq_one_letter_code
_entity_poly.pdbx_strand_id
1 'polypeptide(L)'
;MKLLEELTADIREKLPRLMELEVGCIVEWDNWSGTVLNDGNPLHILWKNSGGIVTYFKDEMSLFSKVIGKDPMLNDVLEFIDNDEVSMYTDGVFSHVLNGLYYDENSEMIKWDLSKPYLKDQSPELIKFLHGLIKK
;
A
#
# COMPACT_ATOMS: atom_id res chain seq x y z
N MET A 1 9.11 -2.99 -13.71
CA MET A 1 8.32 -1.86 -13.21
C MET A 1 6.84 -1.95 -13.56
N LYS A 2 6.45 -2.18 -14.82
CA LYS A 2 5.03 -2.26 -15.22
C LYS A 2 4.12 -3.12 -14.31
N LEU A 3 4.57 -4.31 -13.90
CA LEU A 3 3.79 -5.20 -13.01
C LEU A 3 3.54 -4.60 -11.62
N LEU A 4 4.50 -3.86 -11.08
CA LEU A 4 4.36 -3.19 -9.78
C LEU A 4 3.35 -2.04 -9.87
N GLU A 5 3.37 -1.29 -10.98
CA GLU A 5 2.43 -0.22 -11.26
C GLU A 5 1.01 -0.75 -11.45
N GLU A 6 0.85 -1.84 -12.22
CA GLU A 6 -0.43 -2.55 -12.39
C GLU A 6 -0.97 -3.05 -11.04
N LEU A 7 -0.14 -3.76 -10.26
CA LEU A 7 -0.51 -4.27 -8.93
C LEU A 7 -0.91 -3.13 -7.97
N THR A 8 -0.15 -2.04 -7.97
CA THR A 8 -0.42 -0.87 -7.13
C THR A 8 -1.75 -0.21 -7.48
N ALA A 9 -2.10 -0.14 -8.77
CA ALA A 9 -3.36 0.44 -9.21
C ALA A 9 -4.57 -0.41 -8.78
N ASP A 10 -4.48 -1.73 -8.95
CA ASP A 10 -5.55 -2.67 -8.58
C ASP A 10 -5.81 -2.67 -7.06
N ILE A 11 -4.74 -2.71 -6.26
CA ILE A 11 -4.85 -2.61 -4.79
C ILE A 11 -5.54 -1.30 -4.39
N ARG A 12 -5.20 -0.16 -5.00
CA ARG A 12 -5.83 1.14 -4.68
C ARG A 12 -7.31 1.19 -5.08
N GLU A 13 -7.68 0.55 -6.19
CA GLU A 13 -9.08 0.45 -6.61
C GLU A 13 -9.91 -0.35 -5.60
N LYS A 14 -9.34 -1.43 -5.06
CA LYS A 14 -10.02 -2.39 -4.18
C LYS A 14 -9.97 -2.02 -2.70
N LEU A 15 -8.94 -1.27 -2.28
CA LEU A 15 -8.78 -0.71 -0.93
C LEU A 15 -8.91 0.83 -0.97
N PRO A 16 -10.14 1.37 -1.08
CA PRO A 16 -10.37 2.81 -1.21
C PRO A 16 -9.83 3.64 -0.03
N ARG A 17 -9.62 3.03 1.16
CA ARG A 17 -8.95 3.66 2.31
C ARG A 17 -7.54 4.18 1.97
N LEU A 18 -6.90 3.63 0.94
CA LEU A 18 -5.63 4.12 0.44
C LEU A 18 -5.74 5.46 -0.30
N MET A 19 -6.93 5.84 -0.74
CA MET A 19 -7.22 7.08 -1.46
C MET A 19 -7.75 8.19 -0.53
N GLU A 20 -7.95 7.88 0.75
CA GLU A 20 -8.40 8.85 1.76
C GLU A 20 -7.28 9.83 2.12
N LEU A 21 -7.64 11.12 2.23
CA LEU A 21 -6.69 12.18 2.53
C LEU A 21 -6.30 12.15 4.01
N GLU A 22 -5.21 11.48 4.30
CA GLU A 22 -4.61 11.40 5.64
C GLU A 22 -3.09 11.63 5.58
N VAL A 23 -2.45 11.70 6.74
CA VAL A 23 -0.98 11.72 6.84
C VAL A 23 -0.36 10.57 6.01
N GLY A 24 0.68 10.90 5.25
CA GLY A 24 1.38 9.99 4.34
C GLY A 24 0.77 9.88 2.94
N CYS A 25 -0.42 10.45 2.70
CA CYS A 25 -1.02 10.47 1.37
C CYS A 25 -0.21 11.33 0.39
N ILE A 26 -0.12 10.88 -0.85
CA ILE A 26 0.45 11.64 -1.95
C ILE A 26 -0.66 12.41 -2.65
N VAL A 27 -0.45 13.71 -2.81
CA VAL A 27 -1.38 14.61 -3.50
C VAL A 27 -0.68 15.28 -4.68
N GLU A 28 -1.45 15.58 -5.69
CA GLU A 28 -1.01 16.21 -6.93
C GLU A 28 -1.78 17.51 -7.19
N TRP A 29 -1.06 18.50 -7.72
CA TRP A 29 -1.61 19.76 -8.17
C TRP A 29 -0.86 20.23 -9.42
N ASP A 30 -1.57 20.26 -10.55
CA ASP A 30 -1.03 20.61 -11.87
C ASP A 30 0.22 19.79 -12.22
N ASN A 31 1.42 20.35 -12.02
CA ASN A 31 2.71 19.71 -12.29
C ASN A 31 3.50 19.40 -11.02
N TRP A 32 2.84 19.41 -9.86
CA TRP A 32 3.45 19.28 -8.54
C TRP A 32 2.91 18.08 -7.80
N SER A 33 3.76 17.42 -7.03
CA SER A 33 3.33 16.42 -6.05
C SER A 33 3.98 16.64 -4.69
N GLY A 34 3.26 16.26 -3.65
CA GLY A 34 3.72 16.34 -2.28
C GLY A 34 3.13 15.24 -1.41
N THR A 35 3.69 15.10 -0.21
CA THR A 35 3.23 14.15 0.80
C THR A 35 2.61 14.89 1.97
N VAL A 36 1.40 14.49 2.38
CA VAL A 36 0.73 15.06 3.55
C VAL A 36 1.51 14.70 4.82
N LEU A 37 1.89 15.70 5.60
CA LEU A 37 2.58 15.54 6.89
C LEU A 37 1.64 15.71 8.09
N ASN A 38 0.58 16.51 7.92
CA ASN A 38 -0.45 16.75 8.92
C ASN A 38 -1.77 16.97 8.19
N ASP A 39 -2.79 16.16 8.49
CA ASP A 39 -4.14 16.22 7.93
C ASP A 39 -5.12 17.06 8.76
N GLY A 40 -4.60 17.83 9.73
CA GLY A 40 -5.34 18.83 10.49
C GLY A 40 -5.75 20.06 9.66
N ASN A 41 -6.25 21.09 10.34
CA ASN A 41 -6.49 22.40 9.73
C ASN A 41 -5.58 23.44 10.42
N PRO A 42 -4.51 23.92 9.76
CA PRO A 42 -4.21 23.72 8.34
C PRO A 42 -3.52 22.38 8.01
N LEU A 43 -3.71 21.94 6.76
CA LEU A 43 -3.06 20.79 6.12
C LEU A 43 -1.61 21.14 5.80
N HIS A 44 -0.65 20.29 6.20
CA HIS A 44 0.77 20.50 5.90
C HIS A 44 1.24 19.48 4.88
N ILE A 45 1.92 19.93 3.82
CA ILE A 45 2.41 19.09 2.72
C ILE A 45 3.91 19.32 2.53
N LEU A 46 4.67 18.23 2.49
CA LEU A 46 6.07 18.24 2.06
C LEU A 46 6.14 18.20 0.54
N TRP A 47 6.73 19.21 -0.05
CA TRP A 47 6.86 19.32 -1.49
C TRP A 47 8.11 18.59 -1.99
N LYS A 48 7.93 17.59 -2.87
CA LYS A 48 9.00 16.70 -3.32
C LYS A 48 10.13 17.39 -4.10
N ASN A 49 9.84 18.45 -4.84
CA ASN A 49 10.83 19.06 -5.75
C ASN A 49 11.63 20.22 -5.14
N SER A 50 11.21 20.77 -4.00
CA SER A 50 11.89 21.90 -3.34
C SER A 50 12.37 21.58 -1.92
N GLY A 51 11.92 20.48 -1.33
CA GLY A 51 12.16 20.17 0.09
C GLY A 51 11.44 21.12 1.06
N GLY A 52 10.60 22.02 0.56
CA GLY A 52 9.82 22.95 1.36
C GLY A 52 8.56 22.31 1.93
N ILE A 53 8.11 22.82 3.08
CA ILE A 53 6.78 22.51 3.63
C ILE A 53 5.84 23.64 3.22
N VAL A 54 4.68 23.28 2.67
CA VAL A 54 3.62 24.22 2.33
C VAL A 54 2.41 23.93 3.21
N THR A 55 1.76 24.99 3.67
CA THR A 55 0.59 24.95 4.55
C THR A 55 -0.63 25.43 3.78
N TYR A 56 -1.71 24.66 3.80
CA TYR A 56 -2.98 24.95 3.15
C TYR A 56 -4.12 24.86 4.15
N PHE A 57 -5.16 25.68 4.01
CA PHE A 57 -6.37 25.50 4.81
C PHE A 57 -7.27 24.44 4.15
N LYS A 58 -7.99 23.64 4.95
CA LYS A 58 -8.86 22.59 4.40
C LYS A 58 -9.93 23.14 3.45
N ASP A 59 -10.37 24.37 3.68
CA ASP A 59 -11.37 25.03 2.82
C ASP A 59 -10.80 25.38 1.44
N GLU A 60 -9.48 25.32 1.27
CA GLU A 60 -8.76 25.49 0.02
C GLU A 60 -8.46 24.14 -0.67
N MET A 61 -9.02 23.02 -0.17
CA MET A 61 -8.82 21.68 -0.75
C MET A 61 -9.25 21.57 -2.22
N SER A 62 -10.14 22.45 -2.71
CA SER A 62 -10.49 22.51 -4.14
C SER A 62 -9.32 22.85 -5.05
N LEU A 63 -8.16 23.22 -4.49
CA LEU A 63 -6.94 23.48 -5.22
C LEU A 63 -6.19 22.20 -5.63
N PHE A 64 -6.46 21.05 -5.00
CA PHE A 64 -5.82 19.80 -5.44
C PHE A 64 -6.45 19.31 -6.74
N SER A 65 -5.62 19.00 -7.73
CA SER A 65 -6.12 18.39 -8.98
C SER A 65 -6.45 16.92 -8.78
N LYS A 66 -5.72 16.22 -7.88
CA LYS A 66 -5.92 14.79 -7.63
C LYS A 66 -5.30 14.31 -6.31
N VAL A 67 -6.03 13.47 -5.58
CA VAL A 67 -5.44 12.62 -4.53
C VAL A 67 -4.91 11.35 -5.21
N ILE A 68 -3.60 11.12 -5.16
CA ILE A 68 -2.98 9.90 -5.72
C ILE A 68 -3.15 8.72 -4.74
N GLY A 69 -3.30 9.02 -3.45
CA GLY A 69 -3.43 8.05 -2.37
C GLY A 69 -2.09 7.79 -1.67
N LYS A 70 -2.09 6.83 -0.76
CA LYS A 70 -0.89 6.33 -0.09
C LYS A 70 -0.14 5.35 -0.98
N ASP A 71 1.15 5.20 -0.72
CA ASP A 71 1.90 4.09 -1.30
C ASP A 71 1.42 2.78 -0.66
N PRO A 72 0.97 1.78 -1.44
CA PRO A 72 0.58 0.51 -0.87
C PRO A 72 1.78 -0.18 -0.23
N MET A 73 1.58 -0.63 0.99
CA MET A 73 2.48 -1.47 1.75
C MET A 73 2.14 -2.94 1.48
N LEU A 74 3.03 -3.87 1.83
CA LEU A 74 2.73 -5.30 1.64
C LEU A 74 1.47 -5.71 2.40
N ASN A 75 1.21 -5.15 3.58
CA ASN A 75 -0.01 -5.45 4.32
C ASN A 75 -1.27 -5.10 3.52
N ASP A 76 -1.25 -4.00 2.77
CA ASP A 76 -2.36 -3.64 1.90
C ASP A 76 -2.51 -4.65 0.74
N VAL A 77 -1.40 -5.16 0.19
CA VAL A 77 -1.43 -6.25 -0.81
C VAL A 77 -2.04 -7.52 -0.22
N LEU A 78 -1.67 -7.87 1.01
CA LEU A 78 -2.14 -9.09 1.66
C LEU A 78 -3.61 -8.99 2.05
N GLU A 79 -4.06 -7.84 2.57
CA GLU A 79 -5.48 -7.57 2.83
C GLU A 79 -6.31 -7.59 1.54
N PHE A 80 -5.75 -7.11 0.44
CA PHE A 80 -6.36 -7.26 -0.86
C PHE A 80 -6.52 -8.74 -1.26
N ILE A 81 -5.49 -9.56 -1.07
CA ILE A 81 -5.51 -11.01 -1.38
C ILE A 81 -6.47 -11.80 -0.46
N ASP A 82 -6.62 -11.42 0.81
CA ASP A 82 -7.52 -12.07 1.77
C ASP A 82 -8.99 -12.04 1.33
N ASN A 83 -9.37 -11.06 0.51
CA ASN A 83 -10.73 -10.96 -0.05
C ASN A 83 -11.03 -12.05 -1.11
N ASP A 84 -10.02 -12.77 -1.60
CA ASP A 84 -10.13 -13.85 -2.60
C ASP A 84 -9.73 -15.21 -2.00
N GLU A 85 -10.60 -15.84 -1.18
CA GLU A 85 -10.43 -17.21 -0.64
C GLU A 85 -9.00 -17.60 -0.18
N VAL A 86 -8.28 -16.70 0.48
CA VAL A 86 -7.02 -17.00 1.17
C VAL A 86 -7.30 -16.91 2.66
N SER A 87 -7.09 -17.97 3.43
CA SER A 87 -7.40 -17.97 4.86
C SER A 87 -6.27 -17.29 5.67
N MET A 88 -6.41 -16.01 6.03
CA MET A 88 -5.62 -15.38 7.08
C MET A 88 -6.14 -15.78 8.49
N TYR A 89 -5.24 -16.13 9.40
CA TYR A 89 -5.58 -16.30 10.82
C TYR A 89 -5.38 -14.99 11.58
N THR A 90 -6.29 -14.72 12.52
CA THR A 90 -6.59 -13.44 13.20
C THR A 90 -5.48 -12.78 14.02
N ASP A 91 -4.23 -13.26 13.96
CA ASP A 91 -3.13 -12.77 14.80
C ASP A 91 -2.04 -12.01 14.00
N GLY A 92 -2.35 -11.52 12.80
CA GLY A 92 -1.39 -10.77 11.98
C GLY A 92 -0.25 -11.62 11.42
N VAL A 93 -0.41 -12.95 11.41
CA VAL A 93 0.55 -13.91 10.87
C VAL A 93 0.01 -14.45 9.55
N PHE A 94 0.70 -14.13 8.46
CA PHE A 94 0.44 -14.76 7.18
C PHE A 94 0.96 -16.20 7.21
N SER A 95 0.07 -17.20 7.24
CA SER A 95 0.44 -18.60 7.07
C SER A 95 0.02 -19.04 5.68
N HIS A 96 0.98 -19.11 4.76
CA HIS A 96 0.76 -19.85 3.53
C HIS A 96 0.89 -21.34 3.87
N VAL A 97 -0.24 -22.04 3.97
CA VAL A 97 -0.21 -23.49 3.76
C VAL A 97 0.10 -23.68 2.28
N LEU A 98 1.36 -23.99 1.95
CA LEU A 98 1.71 -24.57 0.65
C LEU A 98 1.00 -25.92 0.58
N ASN A 99 -0.27 -25.90 0.13
CA ASN A 99 -1.06 -27.09 -0.13
C ASN A 99 -0.30 -27.91 -1.17
N GLY A 100 0.40 -28.93 -0.71
CA GLY A 100 1.13 -29.81 -1.63
C GLY A 100 1.91 -30.95 -1.02
N LEU A 101 2.58 -30.81 0.14
CA LEU A 101 3.47 -31.87 0.61
C LEU A 101 3.49 -31.96 2.14
N TYR A 102 2.69 -32.92 2.63
CA TYR A 102 2.74 -33.59 3.95
C TYR A 102 2.73 -32.72 5.21
N TYR A 103 1.83 -33.08 6.14
CA TYR A 103 1.95 -32.80 7.56
C TYR A 103 3.29 -33.38 8.06
N ASP A 104 4.36 -32.60 7.95
CA ASP A 104 5.56 -32.80 8.75
C ASP A 104 5.42 -31.89 9.97
N GLU A 105 5.54 -32.49 11.15
CA GLU A 105 5.52 -31.82 12.45
C GLU A 105 6.66 -30.78 12.58
N ASN A 106 7.57 -30.74 11.60
CA ASN A 106 8.66 -29.79 11.43
C ASN A 106 8.40 -28.69 10.38
N SER A 107 7.17 -28.49 9.89
CA SER A 107 6.89 -27.38 8.98
C SER A 107 7.13 -26.05 9.71
N GLU A 108 8.29 -25.42 9.47
CA GLU A 108 8.59 -24.09 9.98
C GLU A 108 7.53 -23.13 9.45
N MET A 109 6.63 -22.68 10.33
CA MET A 109 5.78 -21.54 10.06
C MET A 109 6.67 -20.34 9.77
N ILE A 110 6.76 -19.95 8.50
CA ILE A 110 7.39 -18.69 8.13
C ILE A 110 6.46 -17.59 8.64
N LYS A 111 6.81 -17.01 9.79
CA LYS A 111 6.11 -15.86 10.36
C LYS A 111 6.59 -14.61 9.63
N TRP A 112 5.70 -14.03 8.83
CA TRP A 112 5.95 -12.73 8.23
C TRP A 112 5.65 -11.64 9.28
N ASP A 113 6.67 -10.87 9.66
CA ASP A 113 6.49 -9.67 10.48
C ASP A 113 5.93 -8.55 9.60
N LEU A 114 4.61 -8.43 9.63
CA LEU A 114 3.84 -7.45 8.86
C LEU A 114 4.02 -6.02 9.38
N SER A 115 4.78 -5.77 10.46
CA SER A 115 5.04 -4.41 10.92
C SER A 115 6.06 -3.65 10.05
N LYS A 116 6.71 -4.31 9.09
CA LYS A 116 7.82 -3.73 8.29
C LYS A 116 7.81 -3.98 6.77
N PRO A 117 6.79 -3.59 5.98
CA PRO A 117 6.96 -3.73 4.53
C PRO A 117 6.54 -2.55 3.67
N TYR A 118 7.51 -1.94 2.98
CA TYR A 118 7.26 -1.14 1.78
C TYR A 118 7.36 -2.05 0.55
N LEU A 119 6.35 -2.00 -0.32
CA LEU A 119 6.30 -2.79 -1.55
C LEU A 119 7.40 -2.38 -2.55
N LYS A 120 7.91 -1.15 -2.43
CA LYS A 120 8.90 -0.54 -3.33
C LYS A 120 10.30 -1.13 -3.22
N ASP A 121 10.62 -1.77 -2.09
CA ASP A 121 11.95 -2.32 -1.80
C ASP A 121 12.02 -3.85 -1.98
N GLN A 122 11.06 -4.43 -2.72
CA GLN A 122 10.93 -5.87 -2.88
C GLN A 122 11.58 -6.40 -4.17
N SER A 123 12.03 -7.65 -4.14
CA SER A 123 12.62 -8.29 -5.32
C SER A 123 11.58 -8.45 -6.44
N PRO A 124 11.99 -8.40 -7.73
CA PRO A 124 11.10 -8.63 -8.85
C PRO A 124 10.36 -9.98 -8.81
N GLU A 125 10.99 -11.00 -8.22
CA GLU A 125 10.43 -12.33 -8.05
C GLU A 125 9.22 -12.31 -7.11
N LEU A 126 9.31 -11.60 -5.98
CA LEU A 126 8.21 -11.46 -5.03
C LEU A 126 7.04 -10.68 -5.64
N ILE A 127 7.32 -9.59 -6.38
CA ILE A 127 6.28 -8.82 -7.07
C ILE A 127 5.53 -9.70 -8.07
N LYS A 128 6.25 -10.53 -8.85
CA LYS A 128 5.63 -11.47 -9.79
C LYS A 128 4.79 -12.53 -9.09
N PHE A 129 5.29 -13.07 -7.96
CA PHE A 129 4.56 -14.04 -7.16
C PHE A 129 3.24 -13.46 -6.65
N LEU A 130 3.26 -12.30 -5.98
CA LEU A 130 2.06 -11.65 -5.44
C LEU A 130 1.04 -11.33 -6.53
N HIS A 131 1.50 -10.74 -7.64
CA HIS A 131 0.63 -10.43 -8.78
C HIS A 131 0.01 -11.69 -9.41
N GLY A 132 0.70 -12.84 -9.35
CA GLY A 132 0.17 -14.13 -9.80
C GLY A 132 -0.90 -14.72 -8.88
N LEU A 133 -0.90 -14.38 -7.58
CA LEU A 133 -1.93 -14.83 -6.64
C LEU A 133 -3.28 -14.16 -6.90
N ILE A 134 -3.26 -12.91 -7.35
CA ILE A 134 -4.45 -12.07 -7.57
C ILE A 134 -5.18 -12.43 -8.85
N LYS A 135 -4.46 -12.72 -9.94
CA LYS A 135 -5.06 -12.95 -11.27
C LYS A 135 -5.62 -14.37 -11.47
N LYS A 136 -6.08 -15.03 -10.40
CA LYS A 136 -6.66 -16.38 -10.48
C LYS A 136 -7.93 -16.43 -11.32
#